data_AF-A0A2G9TK77-F1
#
_entry.id   AF-A0A2G9TK77-F1
#
_cell.length_a   1.000
_cell.length_b   1.000
_cell.length_c   1.000
_cell.angle_alpha   90.00
_cell.angle_beta   90.00
_cell.angle_gamma   90.00
#
_symmetry.space_group_name_H-M   'P 1'
#
loop_
_entity.id
_entity.type
_entity.pdbx_description
1 polymer ?
#
loop_
_entity_poly.entity_id
_entity_poly.type
_entity_poly.pdbx_seq_one_letter_code
_entity_poly.pdbx_strand_id
1 'polypeptide(L)'
;SVLNFNPVVVLAISEGFVESITFSPSRNQPRLFNKTAVDESLTKALGFGSDCEKPIRDAKVALAMDDLRLHSAFELGIALGCDNSTNLEKKAATVGTVIDMLKKTVTLDTVEEYSVVPSANPADHFTPDQTVMVTSASIPVLEGKHCLFTVPTKNPILKLYRMGSGEPPYTLVMAVEKRTEVLVYEMMSKWCETPGAEGVQKIISESTIIFMPEIPFTQ
;
A
#
# COMPACT_ATOMS: atom_id res chain seq x y z
N SER A 1 -22.73 10.17 1.72
CA SER A 1 -23.68 9.19 1.14
C SER A 1 -23.01 7.83 1.15
N VAL A 2 -23.71 6.76 1.55
CA VAL A 2 -23.23 5.37 1.50
C VAL A 2 -22.88 4.94 0.06
N LEU A 3 -23.29 5.73 -0.95
CA LEU A 3 -22.99 5.51 -2.38
C LEU A 3 -21.50 5.60 -2.78
N ASN A 4 -20.60 6.05 -1.90
CA ASN A 4 -19.14 6.04 -2.17
C ASN A 4 -18.37 5.01 -1.32
N PHE A 5 -19.05 4.06 -0.68
CA PHE A 5 -18.39 3.00 0.07
C PHE A 5 -17.87 1.92 -0.89
N ASN A 6 -16.57 1.97 -1.21
CA ASN A 6 -15.88 1.00 -2.08
C ASN A 6 -14.69 0.36 -1.34
N PRO A 7 -14.94 -0.50 -0.33
CA PRO A 7 -13.88 -1.20 0.37
C PRO A 7 -13.16 -2.20 -0.55
N VAL A 8 -11.84 -2.30 -0.40
CA VAL A 8 -11.04 -3.32 -1.09
C VAL A 8 -11.12 -4.66 -0.37
N VAL A 9 -11.35 -4.65 0.95
CA VAL A 9 -11.51 -5.84 1.79
C VAL A 9 -12.67 -5.67 2.75
N VAL A 10 -13.44 -6.73 2.93
CA VAL A 10 -14.45 -6.86 3.99
C VAL A 10 -14.06 -8.03 4.88
N LEU A 11 -14.07 -7.79 6.19
CA LEU A 11 -13.70 -8.78 7.19
C LEU A 11 -14.90 -9.13 8.07
N ALA A 12 -15.36 -10.39 8.02
CA ALA A 12 -16.20 -10.97 9.06
C ALA A 12 -15.33 -11.56 10.16
N ILE A 13 -15.66 -11.25 11.41
CA ILE A 13 -15.03 -11.86 12.57
C ILE A 13 -16.12 -12.54 13.37
N SER A 14 -15.93 -13.82 13.69
CA SER A 14 -16.84 -14.56 14.56
C SER A 14 -16.07 -15.40 15.58
N GLU A 15 -16.82 -15.90 16.57
CA GLU A 15 -16.37 -17.05 17.34
C GLU A 15 -16.66 -18.35 16.58
N GLY A 16 -16.04 -19.46 16.98
CA GLY A 16 -16.21 -20.76 16.34
C GLY A 16 -14.88 -21.46 16.06
N PHE A 17 -14.91 -22.59 15.35
CA PHE A 17 -13.72 -23.36 14.97
C PHE A 17 -12.70 -22.46 14.29
N VAL A 18 -11.42 -22.52 14.69
CA VAL A 18 -10.39 -21.61 14.19
C VAL A 18 -10.12 -21.86 12.71
N GLU A 19 -10.61 -20.97 11.85
CA GLU A 19 -10.46 -21.05 10.40
C GLU A 19 -10.70 -19.71 9.72
N SER A 20 -10.23 -19.59 8.48
CA SER A 20 -10.59 -18.52 7.54
C SER A 20 -11.53 -19.02 6.44
N ILE A 21 -12.39 -18.15 5.89
CA ILE A 21 -13.31 -18.49 4.78
C ILE A 21 -13.39 -17.33 3.81
N THR A 22 -13.29 -17.61 2.52
CA THR A 22 -13.50 -16.60 1.48
C THR A 22 -14.95 -16.65 0.99
N PHE A 23 -15.65 -15.52 1.01
CA PHE A 23 -17.02 -15.39 0.47
C PHE A 23 -17.04 -14.84 -0.95
N SER A 24 -16.03 -14.04 -1.31
CA SER A 24 -15.90 -13.47 -2.64
C SER A 24 -15.40 -14.50 -3.67
N PRO A 25 -15.71 -14.34 -4.96
CA PRO A 25 -15.13 -15.16 -6.03
C PRO A 25 -13.61 -15.07 -6.06
N SER A 26 -12.92 -16.13 -6.49
CA SER A 26 -11.44 -16.19 -6.52
C SER A 26 -10.77 -15.07 -7.32
N ARG A 27 -11.49 -14.43 -8.26
CA ARG A 27 -10.98 -13.27 -9.01
C ARG A 27 -10.80 -12.01 -8.16
N ASN A 28 -11.51 -11.91 -7.02
CA ASN A 28 -11.42 -10.81 -6.07
C ASN A 28 -10.44 -11.14 -4.92
N GLN A 29 -9.93 -12.37 -4.87
CA GLN A 29 -8.96 -12.78 -3.87
C GLN A 29 -7.57 -12.24 -4.27
N PRO A 30 -6.82 -11.63 -3.33
CA PRO A 30 -5.45 -11.22 -3.61
C PRO A 30 -4.58 -12.44 -4.00
N ARG A 31 -3.74 -12.33 -5.04
CA ARG A 31 -2.89 -13.43 -5.54
C ARG A 31 -1.93 -13.94 -4.48
N LEU A 32 -1.45 -13.05 -3.60
CA LEU A 32 -0.58 -13.40 -2.49
C LEU A 32 -1.33 -13.96 -1.26
N PHE A 33 -2.67 -13.97 -1.28
CA PHE A 33 -3.45 -14.54 -0.18
C PHE A 33 -3.32 -16.07 -0.19
N ASN A 34 -2.72 -16.61 0.86
CA ASN A 34 -2.59 -18.05 1.07
C ASN A 34 -3.44 -18.47 2.26
N LYS A 35 -4.64 -19.00 1.97
CA LYS A 35 -5.58 -19.51 2.97
C LYS A 35 -4.93 -20.48 3.96
N THR A 36 -4.13 -21.43 3.48
CA THR A 36 -3.48 -22.43 4.33
C THR A 36 -2.52 -21.77 5.32
N ALA A 37 -1.70 -20.82 4.86
CA ALA A 37 -0.77 -20.10 5.73
C ALA A 37 -1.51 -19.25 6.78
N VAL A 38 -2.66 -18.67 6.41
CA VAL A 38 -3.54 -17.94 7.34
C VAL A 38 -4.10 -18.88 8.40
N ASP A 39 -4.70 -19.99 7.99
CA ASP A 39 -5.26 -20.98 8.90
C ASP A 39 -4.19 -21.52 9.87
N GLU A 40 -3.00 -21.87 9.36
CA GLU A 40 -1.87 -22.29 10.20
C GLU A 40 -1.45 -21.22 11.21
N SER A 41 -1.43 -19.95 10.82
CA SER A 41 -1.10 -18.83 11.70
C SER A 41 -2.16 -18.65 12.79
N LEU A 42 -3.43 -18.69 12.41
CA LEU A 42 -4.57 -18.60 13.34
C LEU A 42 -4.52 -19.75 14.35
N THR A 43 -4.32 -20.98 13.89
CA THR A 43 -4.20 -22.16 14.76
C THR A 43 -2.99 -22.06 15.69
N LYS A 44 -1.84 -21.54 15.24
CA LYS A 44 -0.67 -21.33 16.10
C LYS A 44 -0.95 -20.28 17.18
N ALA A 45 -1.69 -19.23 16.86
CA ALA A 45 -1.97 -18.12 17.77
C ALA A 45 -3.07 -18.46 18.80
N LEU A 46 -4.11 -19.15 18.35
CA LEU A 46 -5.36 -19.36 19.12
C LEU A 46 -5.58 -20.81 19.55
N GLY A 47 -4.84 -21.76 18.97
CA GLY A 47 -5.12 -23.19 19.10
C GLY A 47 -6.18 -23.66 18.10
N PHE A 48 -6.55 -24.94 18.18
CA PHE A 48 -7.59 -25.51 17.31
C PHE A 48 -9.01 -25.21 17.80
N GLY A 49 -9.18 -25.04 19.12
CA GLY A 49 -10.49 -25.08 19.79
C GLY A 49 -11.08 -26.49 19.72
N SER A 50 -11.42 -27.09 20.85
CA SER A 50 -12.13 -28.38 20.88
C SER A 50 -13.64 -28.16 20.80
N ASP A 51 -14.34 -28.96 20.00
CA ASP A 51 -15.81 -28.96 19.91
C ASP A 51 -16.47 -27.62 19.54
N CYS A 52 -15.76 -26.76 18.81
CA CYS A 52 -16.32 -25.50 18.35
C CYS A 52 -17.26 -25.67 17.15
N GLU A 53 -18.41 -25.01 17.21
CA GLU A 53 -19.31 -24.83 16.07
C GLU A 53 -18.68 -23.98 14.96
N LYS A 54 -19.29 -23.99 13.77
CA LYS A 54 -18.80 -23.28 12.57
C LYS A 54 -19.81 -22.22 12.07
N PRO A 55 -20.19 -21.23 12.89
CA PRO A 55 -21.23 -20.26 12.54
C PRO A 55 -20.83 -19.40 11.32
N ILE A 56 -19.54 -19.21 11.07
CA ILE A 56 -19.05 -18.47 9.90
C ILE A 56 -19.32 -19.17 8.56
N ARG A 57 -19.64 -20.47 8.59
CA ARG A 57 -20.09 -21.25 7.42
C ARG A 57 -21.61 -21.20 7.22
N ASP A 58 -22.36 -20.57 8.12
CA ASP A 58 -23.82 -20.47 8.00
C ASP A 58 -24.19 -19.66 6.74
N ALA A 59 -25.19 -20.16 6.02
CA ALA A 59 -25.77 -19.49 4.86
C ALA A 59 -26.21 -18.05 5.17
N LYS A 60 -26.63 -17.75 6.41
CA LYS A 60 -26.99 -16.38 6.82
C LYS A 60 -25.80 -15.41 6.75
N VAL A 61 -24.60 -15.86 7.11
CA VAL A 61 -23.39 -15.02 7.06
C VAL A 61 -22.98 -14.78 5.62
N ALA A 62 -23.04 -15.81 4.77
CA ALA A 62 -22.77 -15.69 3.34
C ALA A 62 -23.77 -14.74 2.65
N LEU A 63 -25.06 -14.85 2.96
CA LEU A 63 -26.10 -13.94 2.45
C LEU A 63 -25.88 -12.50 2.92
N ALA A 64 -25.51 -12.29 4.18
CA ALA A 64 -25.23 -10.96 4.70
C ALA A 64 -24.00 -10.32 4.03
N MET A 65 -23.00 -11.11 3.65
CA MET A 65 -21.86 -10.63 2.86
C MET A 65 -22.26 -10.26 1.44
N ASP A 66 -23.04 -11.11 0.77
CA ASP A 66 -23.53 -10.85 -0.60
C ASP A 66 -24.44 -9.60 -0.66
N ASP A 67 -25.26 -9.38 0.36
CA ASP A 67 -26.14 -8.21 0.49
C ASP A 67 -25.39 -6.87 0.56
N LEU A 68 -24.09 -6.88 0.91
CA LEU A 68 -23.26 -5.68 0.84
C LEU A 68 -23.05 -5.20 -0.60
N ARG A 69 -23.27 -6.08 -1.59
CA ARG A 69 -23.13 -5.81 -3.04
C ARG A 69 -21.76 -5.23 -3.41
N LEU A 70 -20.72 -5.71 -2.75
CA LEU A 70 -19.36 -5.24 -2.91
C LEU A 70 -18.64 -6.07 -3.99
N HIS A 71 -19.10 -5.89 -5.23
CA HIS A 71 -18.72 -6.73 -6.38
C HIS A 71 -17.21 -6.87 -6.63
N SER A 72 -16.39 -5.94 -6.14
CA SER A 72 -14.93 -5.90 -6.27
C SER A 72 -14.17 -6.16 -4.97
N ALA A 73 -14.84 -6.31 -3.83
CA ALA A 73 -14.16 -6.50 -2.56
C ALA A 73 -13.68 -7.95 -2.38
N PHE A 74 -12.54 -8.09 -1.71
CA PHE A 74 -12.13 -9.36 -1.13
C PHE A 74 -12.89 -9.57 0.19
N GLU A 75 -13.76 -10.57 0.24
CA GLU A 75 -14.58 -10.85 1.41
C GLU A 75 -14.02 -12.04 2.16
N LEU A 76 -13.48 -11.79 3.35
CA LEU A 76 -12.84 -12.79 4.19
C LEU A 76 -13.57 -12.89 5.54
N GLY A 77 -13.89 -14.11 5.94
CA GLY A 77 -14.33 -14.47 7.28
C GLY A 77 -13.20 -15.09 8.09
N ILE A 78 -13.14 -14.78 9.38
CA ILE A 78 -12.22 -15.40 10.34
C ILE A 78 -12.95 -15.77 11.61
N ALA A 79 -12.77 -17.02 12.04
CA ALA A 79 -13.26 -17.52 13.31
C ALA A 79 -12.10 -17.65 14.31
N LEU A 80 -12.31 -17.13 15.53
CA LEU A 80 -11.24 -16.92 16.53
C LEU A 80 -11.23 -17.91 17.69
N GLY A 81 -11.89 -19.06 17.56
CA GLY A 81 -12.05 -20.03 18.65
C GLY A 81 -13.28 -19.74 19.51
N CYS A 82 -13.82 -20.79 20.12
CA CYS A 82 -15.00 -20.73 21.01
C CYS A 82 -14.65 -20.93 22.49
N ASP A 83 -13.42 -21.32 22.81
CA ASP A 83 -13.03 -21.58 24.19
C ASP A 83 -12.76 -20.27 24.94
N ASN A 84 -13.45 -20.08 26.07
CA ASN A 84 -13.22 -18.98 27.02
C ASN A 84 -11.80 -18.96 27.63
N SER A 85 -10.97 -19.96 27.35
CA SER A 85 -9.57 -20.06 27.76
C SER A 85 -8.63 -19.15 26.94
N THR A 86 -9.08 -18.69 25.76
CA THR A 86 -8.34 -17.70 24.97
C THR A 86 -8.62 -16.30 25.51
N ASN A 87 -7.62 -15.72 26.20
CA ASN A 87 -7.67 -14.34 26.69
C ASN A 87 -8.08 -13.39 25.55
N LEU A 88 -9.05 -12.51 25.82
CA LEU A 88 -9.55 -11.48 24.89
C LEU A 88 -8.41 -10.69 24.22
N GLU A 89 -7.32 -10.45 24.94
CA GLU A 89 -6.11 -9.82 24.44
C GLU A 89 -5.48 -10.58 23.27
N LYS A 90 -5.46 -11.92 23.32
CA LYS A 90 -4.96 -12.76 22.23
C LYS A 90 -5.87 -12.68 21.00
N LYS A 91 -7.20 -12.79 21.20
CA LYS A 91 -8.18 -12.66 20.11
C LYS A 91 -8.04 -11.30 19.42
N ALA A 92 -7.93 -10.21 20.18
CA ALA A 92 -7.75 -8.86 19.64
C ALA A 92 -6.41 -8.69 18.90
N ALA A 93 -5.31 -9.23 19.45
CA ALA A 93 -3.99 -9.20 18.79
C ALA A 93 -3.99 -9.99 17.47
N THR A 94 -4.68 -11.14 17.42
CA THR A 94 -4.84 -11.92 16.20
C THR A 94 -5.64 -11.16 15.15
N VAL A 95 -6.76 -10.53 15.51
CA VAL A 95 -7.50 -9.65 14.59
C VAL A 95 -6.61 -8.56 14.03
N GLY A 96 -5.83 -7.88 14.88
CA GLY A 96 -4.88 -6.85 14.44
C GLY A 96 -3.84 -7.37 13.45
N THR A 97 -3.31 -8.58 13.68
CA THR A 97 -2.34 -9.23 12.79
C THR A 97 -2.95 -9.58 11.44
N VAL A 98 -4.19 -10.09 11.42
CA VAL A 98 -4.87 -10.38 10.15
C VAL A 98 -5.13 -9.08 9.39
N ILE A 99 -5.57 -8.02 10.05
CA ILE A 99 -5.76 -6.71 9.39
C ILE A 99 -4.45 -6.22 8.76
N ASP A 100 -3.31 -6.32 9.47
CA ASP A 100 -2.00 -5.93 8.92
C ASP A 100 -1.56 -6.81 7.75
N MET A 101 -1.80 -8.13 7.84
CA MET A 101 -1.55 -9.07 6.76
C MET A 101 -2.39 -8.72 5.53
N LEU A 102 -3.70 -8.55 5.69
CA LEU A 102 -4.60 -8.22 4.57
C LEU A 102 -4.21 -6.91 3.91
N LYS A 103 -3.86 -5.90 4.72
CA LYS A 103 -3.32 -4.64 4.21
C LYS A 103 -2.09 -4.90 3.34
N LYS A 104 -1.09 -5.64 3.83
CA LYS A 104 0.12 -5.99 3.06
C LYS A 104 -0.19 -6.77 1.79
N THR A 105 -1.01 -7.82 1.91
CA THR A 105 -1.36 -8.69 0.79
C THR A 105 -2.06 -7.90 -0.31
N VAL A 106 -3.00 -7.03 0.04
CA VAL A 106 -3.69 -6.19 -0.94
C VAL A 106 -2.76 -5.16 -1.56
N THR A 107 -1.92 -4.49 -0.76
CA THR A 107 -0.99 -3.47 -1.29
C THR A 107 0.09 -4.04 -2.19
N LEU A 108 0.53 -5.28 -1.93
CA LEU A 108 1.53 -5.96 -2.78
C LEU A 108 0.91 -6.55 -4.05
N ASP A 109 -0.39 -6.84 -4.01
CA ASP A 109 -1.09 -7.46 -5.13
C ASP A 109 -1.68 -6.45 -6.14
N THR A 110 -1.78 -5.17 -5.76
CA THR A 110 -2.16 -4.08 -6.66
C THR A 110 -1.09 -3.68 -7.69
N VAL A 111 -0.05 -4.48 -7.90
CA VAL A 111 0.98 -4.26 -8.91
C VAL A 111 0.69 -5.12 -10.15
N GLU A 112 -0.13 -4.62 -11.08
CA GLU A 112 -0.05 -5.09 -12.47
C GLU A 112 1.14 -4.41 -13.16
N GLU A 113 2.34 -4.89 -12.88
CA GLU A 113 3.53 -4.57 -13.68
C GLU A 113 3.86 -5.75 -14.59
N TYR A 114 3.90 -5.48 -15.89
CA TYR A 114 4.47 -6.40 -16.87
C TYR A 114 5.94 -6.65 -16.51
N SER A 115 6.22 -7.82 -15.92
CA SER A 115 7.59 -8.27 -15.60
C SER A 115 8.33 -8.70 -16.86
N VAL A 116 8.76 -7.73 -17.65
CA VAL A 116 10.05 -7.84 -18.36
C VAL A 116 11.04 -7.35 -17.32
N VAL A 117 12.00 -8.17 -16.86
CA VAL A 117 13.03 -7.72 -15.90
C VAL A 117 13.82 -6.58 -16.56
N PRO A 118 13.57 -5.30 -16.22
CA PRO A 118 14.41 -4.22 -16.70
C PRO A 118 15.50 -4.09 -15.65
N SER A 119 16.68 -3.69 -16.09
CA SER A 119 17.69 -3.33 -15.12
C SER A 119 17.22 -2.12 -14.32
N ALA A 120 17.37 -2.16 -12.99
CA ALA A 120 17.14 -0.99 -12.15
C ALA A 120 18.26 0.05 -12.28
N ASN A 121 19.25 -0.22 -13.14
CA ASN A 121 20.29 0.75 -13.48
C ASN A 121 19.71 1.76 -14.49
N PRO A 122 19.63 3.05 -14.14
CA PRO A 122 19.16 4.07 -15.07
C PRO A 122 19.97 4.09 -16.37
N ALA A 123 21.26 3.74 -16.33
CA ALA A 123 22.11 3.70 -17.52
C ALA A 123 21.69 2.65 -18.56
N ASP A 124 20.81 1.71 -18.20
CA ASP A 124 20.33 0.66 -19.10
C ASP A 124 19.10 1.13 -19.91
N HIS A 125 18.49 2.26 -19.52
CA HIS A 125 17.28 2.82 -20.13
C HIS A 125 17.41 4.29 -20.53
N PHE A 126 18.44 4.99 -20.05
CA PHE A 126 18.66 6.41 -20.27
C PHE A 126 20.08 6.67 -20.79
N THR A 127 20.23 7.68 -21.65
CA THR A 127 21.57 8.18 -21.99
C THR A 127 22.26 8.72 -20.73
N PRO A 128 23.60 8.88 -20.72
CA PRO A 128 24.31 9.41 -19.55
C PRO A 128 23.74 10.75 -19.05
N ASP A 129 23.40 11.66 -19.98
CA ASP A 129 22.82 12.96 -19.64
C ASP A 129 21.41 12.83 -19.04
N GLN A 130 20.61 11.89 -19.54
CA GLN A 130 19.28 11.59 -18.99
C GLN A 130 19.37 10.90 -17.63
N THR A 131 20.38 10.04 -17.43
CA THR A 131 20.64 9.34 -16.16
C THR A 131 20.88 10.32 -15.01
N VAL A 132 21.58 11.43 -15.29
CA VAL A 132 21.77 12.51 -14.30
C VAL A 132 20.43 13.10 -13.85
N MET A 133 19.51 13.31 -14.79
CA MET A 133 18.20 13.92 -14.53
C MET A 133 17.21 12.99 -13.84
N VAL A 134 17.48 11.68 -13.76
CA VAL A 134 16.59 10.69 -13.13
C VAL A 134 17.20 10.07 -11.86
N THR A 135 18.22 10.72 -11.28
CA THR A 135 18.87 10.28 -10.04
C THR A 135 19.09 11.46 -9.10
N SER A 136 19.62 11.19 -7.90
CA SER A 136 20.00 12.22 -6.92
C SER A 136 21.02 13.24 -7.45
N ALA A 137 21.75 12.92 -8.52
CA ALA A 137 22.65 13.84 -9.21
C ALA A 137 21.93 15.04 -9.83
N SER A 138 20.62 14.93 -10.09
CA SER A 138 19.79 16.03 -10.59
C SER A 138 19.61 17.15 -9.56
N ILE A 139 19.64 16.84 -8.26
CA ILE A 139 19.23 17.77 -7.20
C ILE A 139 19.97 19.11 -7.25
N PRO A 140 21.31 19.17 -7.33
CA PRO A 140 22.01 20.45 -7.42
C PRO A 140 21.64 21.27 -8.66
N VAL A 141 21.32 20.60 -9.78
CA VAL A 141 20.88 21.25 -11.02
C VAL A 141 19.50 21.87 -10.84
N LEU A 142 18.57 21.13 -10.21
CA LEU A 142 17.20 21.59 -9.96
C LEU A 142 17.16 22.73 -8.93
N GLU A 143 17.98 22.66 -7.88
CA GLU A 143 18.14 23.75 -6.92
C GLU A 143 18.74 25.01 -7.58
N GLY A 144 19.71 24.84 -8.48
CA GLY A 144 20.28 25.93 -9.28
C GLY A 144 19.28 26.59 -10.22
N LYS A 145 18.25 25.86 -10.68
CA LYS A 145 17.12 26.40 -11.44
C LYS A 145 16.02 27.03 -10.55
N HIS A 146 16.17 26.97 -9.22
CA HIS A 146 15.20 27.50 -8.25
C HIS A 146 13.77 26.93 -8.38
N CYS A 147 13.64 25.72 -8.92
CA CYS A 147 12.36 25.00 -9.03
C CYS A 147 12.17 23.97 -7.92
N LEU A 148 13.27 23.54 -7.27
CA LEU A 148 13.29 22.56 -6.20
C LEU A 148 14.13 23.10 -5.04
N PHE A 149 13.75 22.78 -3.81
CA PHE A 149 14.44 23.21 -2.60
C PHE A 149 14.55 22.05 -1.62
N THR A 150 15.74 21.78 -1.10
CA THR A 150 15.90 20.81 0.01
C THR A 150 15.15 21.30 1.26
N VAL A 151 14.37 20.40 1.87
CA VAL A 151 13.69 20.66 3.13
C VAL A 151 14.60 20.20 4.28
N PRO A 152 15.01 21.09 5.20
CA PRO A 152 15.84 20.71 6.33
C PRO A 152 15.05 19.80 7.28
N THR A 153 15.57 18.59 7.52
CA THR A 153 14.99 17.62 8.44
C THR A 153 15.93 17.40 9.63
N LYS A 154 15.38 17.05 10.80
CA LYS A 154 16.19 16.67 11.97
C LYS A 154 16.85 15.29 11.81
N ASN A 155 16.38 14.48 10.84
CA ASN A 155 16.88 13.15 10.57
C ASN A 155 17.64 13.16 9.22
N PRO A 156 18.98 13.05 9.22
CA PRO A 156 19.78 13.17 8.00
C PRO A 156 19.55 12.04 6.99
N ILE A 157 18.89 10.95 7.41
CA ILE A 157 18.52 9.83 6.53
C ILE A 157 17.27 10.18 5.70
N LEU A 158 16.45 11.09 6.19
CA LEU A 158 15.22 11.51 5.53
C LEU A 158 15.52 12.69 4.59
N LYS A 159 15.68 12.38 3.30
CA LYS A 159 15.85 13.38 2.24
C LYS A 159 14.49 13.81 1.70
N LEU A 160 14.16 15.08 1.92
CA LEU A 160 12.92 15.69 1.44
C LEU A 160 13.23 16.90 0.56
N TYR A 161 12.46 17.03 -0.51
CA TYR A 161 12.56 18.15 -1.43
C TYR A 161 11.21 18.80 -1.62
N ARG A 162 11.19 20.10 -1.88
CA ARG A 162 9.98 20.90 -2.06
C ARG A 162 9.97 21.59 -3.40
N MET A 163 8.86 21.51 -4.11
CA MET A 163 8.57 22.25 -5.34
C MET A 163 7.26 23.01 -5.19
N GLY A 164 7.16 24.19 -5.80
CA GLY A 164 5.95 25.00 -5.84
C GLY A 164 5.95 26.19 -4.90
N SER A 165 4.75 26.64 -4.51
CA SER A 165 4.53 27.94 -3.86
C SER A 165 5.15 28.05 -2.46
N GLY A 166 5.33 26.91 -1.78
CA GLY A 166 5.72 26.86 -0.38
C GLY A 166 4.56 26.95 0.62
N GLU A 167 3.37 27.28 0.12
CA GLU A 167 2.13 27.42 0.88
C GLU A 167 1.21 26.20 0.70
N PRO A 168 0.24 25.98 1.61
CA PRO A 168 -0.78 24.94 1.45
C PRO A 168 -1.60 25.10 0.15
N PRO A 169 -2.15 24.02 -0.42
CA PRO A 169 -2.13 22.65 0.11
C PRO A 169 -0.79 21.93 -0.12
N TYR A 170 -0.43 21.03 0.80
CA TYR A 170 0.77 20.19 0.70
C TYR A 170 0.41 18.80 0.18
N THR A 171 1.13 18.33 -0.84
CA THR A 171 1.03 16.96 -1.38
C THR A 171 2.36 16.24 -1.22
N LEU A 172 2.35 15.04 -0.63
CA LEU A 172 3.53 14.19 -0.52
C LEU A 172 3.57 13.20 -1.69
N VAL A 173 4.67 13.18 -2.43
CA VAL A 173 5.00 12.19 -3.45
C VAL A 173 6.22 11.43 -2.96
N MET A 174 6.11 10.10 -2.82
CA MET A 174 7.19 9.26 -2.32
C MET A 174 7.37 8.01 -3.17
N ALA A 175 8.61 7.54 -3.24
CA ALA A 175 8.89 6.21 -3.75
C ALA A 175 8.39 5.15 -2.76
N VAL A 176 7.86 4.04 -3.27
CA VAL A 176 7.37 2.90 -2.48
C VAL A 176 8.31 1.70 -2.56
N GLU A 177 9.16 1.66 -3.59
CA GLU A 177 10.26 0.72 -3.74
C GLU A 177 11.44 1.32 -4.54
N LYS A 178 12.60 0.63 -4.53
CA LYS A 178 13.85 1.10 -5.15
C LYS A 178 13.71 1.46 -6.65
N ARG A 179 12.85 0.76 -7.39
CA ARG A 179 12.60 1.05 -8.82
C ARG A 179 11.82 2.34 -9.02
N THR A 180 10.92 2.67 -8.10
CA THR A 180 10.10 3.89 -8.18
C THR A 180 10.85 5.16 -7.79
N GLU A 181 12.06 5.06 -7.20
CA GLU A 181 12.90 6.23 -6.87
C GLU A 181 13.23 7.04 -8.14
N VAL A 182 13.59 6.35 -9.23
CA VAL A 182 13.93 6.95 -10.53
C VAL A 182 12.76 7.75 -11.09
N LEU A 183 11.53 7.27 -10.92
CA LEU A 183 10.32 7.95 -11.37
C LEU A 183 10.08 9.27 -10.62
N VAL A 184 10.40 9.30 -9.31
CA VAL A 184 10.27 10.52 -8.52
C VAL A 184 11.32 11.55 -8.95
N TYR A 185 12.55 11.13 -9.23
CA TYR A 185 13.58 12.03 -9.78
C TYR A 185 13.23 12.54 -11.17
N GLU A 186 12.76 11.66 -12.05
CA GLU A 186 12.30 12.05 -13.40
C GLU A 186 11.16 13.06 -13.33
N MET A 187 10.19 12.84 -12.43
CA MET A 187 9.07 13.75 -12.21
C MET A 187 9.56 15.14 -11.78
N MET A 188 10.45 15.22 -10.78
CA MET A 188 11.04 16.49 -10.35
C MET A 188 11.74 17.22 -11.50
N SER A 189 12.50 16.49 -12.31
CA SER A 189 13.23 17.04 -13.45
C SER A 189 12.32 17.56 -14.55
N LYS A 190 11.35 16.76 -15.00
CA LYS A 190 10.40 17.17 -16.05
C LYS A 190 9.54 18.35 -15.62
N TRP A 191 9.07 18.35 -14.38
CA TRP A 191 8.24 19.42 -13.84
C TRP A 191 9.02 20.71 -13.61
N CYS A 192 10.32 20.61 -13.35
CA CYS A 192 11.20 21.78 -13.31
C CYS A 192 11.46 22.35 -14.72
N GLU A 193 11.63 21.49 -15.73
CA GLU A 193 11.98 21.93 -17.09
C GLU A 193 10.80 22.42 -17.91
N THR A 194 9.70 21.68 -17.91
CA THR A 194 8.55 21.94 -18.78
C THR A 194 7.21 21.75 -18.07
N PRO A 195 6.96 22.46 -16.95
CA PRO A 195 5.74 22.29 -16.14
C PRO A 195 4.43 22.47 -16.91
N GLY A 196 4.42 23.32 -17.95
CA GLY A 196 3.26 23.51 -18.83
C GLY A 196 2.96 22.31 -19.74
N ALA A 197 3.99 21.66 -20.29
CA ALA A 197 3.83 20.48 -21.14
C ALA A 197 3.35 19.27 -20.34
N GLU A 198 3.81 19.16 -19.09
CA GLU A 198 3.41 18.13 -18.14
C GLU A 198 2.04 18.41 -17.48
N GLY A 199 1.40 19.55 -17.77
CA GLY A 199 0.08 19.91 -17.23
C GLY A 199 0.08 20.27 -15.74
N VAL A 200 1.24 20.46 -15.12
CA VAL A 200 1.40 20.69 -13.67
C VAL A 200 1.64 22.14 -13.29
N GLN A 201 1.76 23.05 -14.27
CA GLN A 201 2.02 24.47 -14.04
C GLN A 201 1.12 25.08 -12.97
N LYS A 202 -0.20 24.83 -13.04
CA LYS A 202 -1.17 25.37 -12.10
C LYS A 202 -1.00 24.79 -10.69
N ILE A 203 -0.71 23.50 -10.61
CA ILE A 203 -0.50 22.80 -9.33
C ILE A 203 0.73 23.38 -8.63
N ILE A 204 1.84 23.52 -9.34
CA ILE A 204 3.09 24.05 -8.78
C ILE A 204 2.94 25.53 -8.40
N SER A 205 2.14 26.32 -9.12
CA SER A 205 1.92 27.73 -8.77
C SER A 205 1.01 27.95 -7.56
N GLU A 206 0.06 27.06 -7.32
CA GLU A 206 -0.99 27.24 -6.29
C GLU A 206 -0.80 26.33 -5.06
N SER A 207 0.13 25.37 -5.13
CA SER A 207 0.32 24.38 -4.06
C SER A 207 1.80 24.02 -3.87
N THR A 208 2.06 23.22 -2.85
CA THR A 208 3.39 22.73 -2.54
C THR A 208 3.45 21.21 -2.64
N ILE A 209 4.44 20.72 -3.38
CA ILE A 209 4.71 19.31 -3.52
C ILE A 209 5.98 18.98 -2.75
N ILE A 210 5.89 18.00 -1.86
CA ILE A 210 7.00 17.45 -1.10
C ILE A 210 7.36 16.10 -1.72
N PHE A 211 8.62 15.94 -2.11
CA PHE A 211 9.15 14.72 -2.67
C PHE A 211 10.03 14.00 -1.65
N MET A 212 9.82 12.69 -1.52
CA MET A 212 10.68 11.76 -0.80
C MET A 212 11.12 10.65 -1.76
N PRO A 213 12.15 10.89 -2.59
CA PRO A 213 12.54 9.97 -3.64
C PRO A 213 13.26 8.73 -3.11
N GLU A 214 13.98 8.83 -2.00
CA GLU A 214 14.72 7.70 -1.40
C GLU A 214 13.95 7.12 -0.21
N ILE A 215 13.90 5.80 -0.13
CA ILE A 215 13.29 5.11 1.02
C ILE A 215 14.37 4.84 2.07
N PRO A 216 14.22 5.35 3.31
CA PRO A 216 15.18 5.08 4.37
C PRO A 216 15.35 3.57 4.61
N PHE A 217 16.60 3.12 4.75
CA PHE A 217 16.96 1.75 5.14
C PHE A 217 16.65 0.62 4.13
N THR A 218 16.37 0.93 2.86
CA THR A 218 16.16 -0.07 1.79
C THR A 218 17.30 -0.16 0.77
N GLN A 219 18.44 0.50 1.04
CA GLN A 219 19.63 0.44 0.18
C GLN A 219 20.53 -0.74 0.50
#